data_AF-A0A519DB61-F1
#
_entry.id   AF-A0A519DB61-F1
#
_cell.length_a   1.000
_cell.length_b   1.000
_cell.length_c   1.000
_cell.angle_alpha   90.00
_cell.angle_beta   90.00
_cell.angle_gamma   90.00
#
_symmetry.space_group_name_H-M   'P 1'
#
loop_
_entity.id
_entity.type
_entity.pdbx_description
1 polymer ?
#
loop_
_entity_poly.entity_id
_entity_poly.type
_entity_poly.pdbx_seq_one_letter_code
_entity_poly.pdbx_strand_id
1 'polypeptide(L)'
;VGHLIEAGIADTCWRVFHGPRIPAPKEKRCREVDFVVIGPDEVWMVECKHWSGRMEIVDGEVIQHRRNDHGQLNHKDTFGIIAHKGDVLREYHEGEMPTKITSFVVFSNQNLEIPNDIMAKKDCLRQSDLLKLLPSEAKKTQPSKLSKESASLVKTLETVGSWDLVNLHGGREYNGDLLSVSEDSGVLHAVFNSRDYYDAIKIETERSWLKGLFNPSCQAIMIKDGEEVKRCSVNPSASLQIRRAARSQATTVEWRHVTRIDLMSKPEHHNMRK
;
A
#
# COMPACT_ATOMS: atom_id res chain seq x y z
N VAL A 1 -8.19 8.14 4.30
CA VAL A 1 -9.08 6.98 4.53
C VAL A 1 -8.45 5.97 5.49
N GLY A 2 -7.24 5.44 5.23
CA GLY A 2 -6.55 4.49 6.15
C GLY A 2 -6.57 4.88 7.63
N HIS A 3 -5.99 6.03 8.00
CA HIS A 3 -6.00 6.52 9.39
C HIS A 3 -7.39 6.65 10.01
N LEU A 4 -8.43 6.87 9.20
CA LEU A 4 -9.81 6.93 9.69
C LEU A 4 -10.37 5.54 9.98
N ILE A 5 -10.01 4.54 9.17
CA ILE A 5 -10.33 3.14 9.44
C ILE A 5 -9.64 2.72 10.74
N GLU A 6 -8.33 2.95 10.85
CA GLU A 6 -7.54 2.63 12.06
C GLU A 6 -8.14 3.26 13.32
N ALA A 7 -8.42 4.56 13.28
CA ALA A 7 -9.03 5.27 14.41
C ALA A 7 -10.42 4.73 14.76
N GLY A 8 -11.24 4.38 13.74
CA GLY A 8 -12.57 3.83 13.98
C GLY A 8 -12.53 2.43 14.60
N ILE A 9 -11.51 1.63 14.31
CA ILE A 9 -11.42 0.24 14.77
C ILE A 9 -10.50 0.02 15.98
N ALA A 10 -9.83 1.07 16.48
CA ALA A 10 -8.74 0.97 17.45
C ALA A 10 -9.06 0.09 18.68
N ASP A 11 -10.26 0.24 19.25
CA ASP A 11 -10.70 -0.47 20.46
C ASP A 11 -11.54 -1.73 20.15
N THR A 12 -11.31 -2.34 18.99
CA THR A 12 -12.10 -3.48 18.50
C THR A 12 -11.21 -4.66 18.13
N CYS A 13 -11.83 -5.82 17.88
CA CYS A 13 -11.09 -6.97 17.36
C CYS A 13 -10.79 -6.87 15.85
N TRP A 14 -11.29 -5.84 15.17
CA TRP A 14 -11.08 -5.67 13.74
C TRP A 14 -9.61 -5.37 13.43
N ARG A 15 -9.19 -5.68 12.21
CA ARG A 15 -7.84 -5.43 11.70
C ARG A 15 -7.90 -4.75 10.35
N VAL A 16 -6.91 -3.93 10.04
CA VAL A 16 -6.77 -3.29 8.72
C VAL A 16 -5.37 -3.54 8.18
N PHE A 17 -5.29 -3.94 6.92
CA PHE A 17 -4.06 -4.12 6.17
C PHE A 17 -3.98 -3.07 5.07
N HIS A 18 -2.87 -2.34 5.02
CA HIS A 18 -2.68 -1.22 4.10
C HIS A 18 -1.90 -1.68 2.86
N GLY A 19 -2.51 -1.52 1.68
CA GLY A 19 -1.85 -1.87 0.42
C GLY A 19 -1.39 -3.32 0.26
N PRO A 20 -2.02 -4.36 0.86
CA PRO A 20 -1.52 -5.73 0.70
C PRO A 20 -1.50 -6.13 -0.78
N ARG A 21 -0.40 -6.73 -1.22
CA ARG A 21 -0.19 -7.18 -2.59
C ARG A 21 -0.41 -8.68 -2.71
N ILE A 22 -1.68 -9.07 -2.78
CA ILE A 22 -2.12 -10.46 -2.82
C ILE A 22 -1.58 -11.15 -4.09
N PRO A 23 -0.82 -12.24 -3.97
CA PRO A 23 -0.40 -13.03 -5.13
C PRO A 23 -1.61 -13.59 -5.90
N ALA A 24 -1.58 -13.47 -7.23
CA ALA A 24 -2.56 -14.06 -8.13
C ALA A 24 -1.83 -14.99 -9.12
N PRO A 25 -1.53 -16.25 -8.73
CA PRO A 25 -0.68 -17.15 -9.52
C PRO A 25 -1.20 -17.38 -10.94
N LYS A 26 -2.51 -17.55 -11.12
CA LYS A 26 -3.15 -17.71 -12.45
C LYS A 26 -2.93 -16.52 -13.37
N GLU A 27 -2.79 -15.33 -12.81
CA GLU A 27 -2.58 -14.09 -13.56
C GLU A 27 -1.11 -13.73 -13.70
N LYS A 28 -0.20 -14.45 -13.03
CA LYS A 28 1.23 -14.14 -12.97
C LYS A 28 1.43 -12.67 -12.62
N ARG A 29 0.90 -12.24 -11.47
CA ARG A 29 1.12 -10.91 -10.86
C ARG A 29 0.62 -10.90 -9.43
N CYS A 30 0.91 -9.81 -8.71
CA CYS A 30 0.17 -9.45 -7.51
C CYS A 30 -0.95 -8.46 -7.83
N ARG A 31 -2.03 -8.55 -7.05
CA ARG A 31 -3.13 -7.58 -6.99
C ARG A 31 -3.03 -6.82 -5.67
N GLU A 32 -2.75 -5.54 -5.78
CA GLU A 32 -2.78 -4.61 -4.65
C GLU A 32 -4.22 -4.23 -4.34
N VAL A 33 -4.57 -4.18 -3.05
CA VAL A 33 -5.83 -3.64 -2.54
C VAL A 33 -5.50 -2.49 -1.61
N ASP A 34 -6.15 -1.32 -1.74
CA ASP A 34 -5.77 -0.16 -0.91
C ASP A 34 -5.93 -0.47 0.58
N PHE A 35 -7.06 -1.08 0.97
CA PHE A 35 -7.24 -1.61 2.32
C PHE A 35 -7.99 -2.95 2.32
N VAL A 36 -7.52 -3.90 3.11
CA VAL A 36 -8.30 -5.09 3.49
C VAL A 36 -8.64 -4.97 4.97
N VAL A 37 -9.92 -4.89 5.29
CA VAL A 37 -10.40 -4.78 6.68
C VAL A 37 -11.03 -6.11 7.08
N ILE A 38 -10.58 -6.69 8.19
CA ILE A 38 -11.06 -7.97 8.72
C ILE A 38 -11.87 -7.70 9.99
N GLY A 39 -13.15 -8.06 9.97
CA GLY A 39 -14.03 -8.06 11.13
C GLY A 39 -14.19 -9.46 11.72
N PRO A 40 -15.08 -9.65 12.72
CA PRO A 40 -15.28 -10.94 13.39
C PRO A 40 -15.53 -12.10 12.44
N ASP A 41 -16.42 -11.93 11.47
CA ASP A 41 -16.80 -12.95 10.47
C ASP A 41 -17.08 -12.29 9.11
N GLU A 42 -16.37 -11.20 8.80
CA GLU A 42 -16.47 -10.55 7.49
C GLU A 42 -15.16 -9.89 7.06
N VAL A 43 -15.03 -9.70 5.75
CA VAL A 43 -13.89 -9.07 5.09
C VAL A 43 -14.38 -7.94 4.22
N TRP A 44 -13.74 -6.78 4.30
CA TRP A 44 -13.98 -5.65 3.41
C TRP A 44 -12.76 -5.40 2.52
N MET A 45 -12.98 -5.48 1.21
CA MET A 45 -12.02 -5.10 0.17
C MET A 45 -12.32 -3.65 -0.23
N VAL A 46 -11.41 -2.74 0.10
CA VAL A 46 -11.65 -1.30 -0.05
C VAL A 46 -10.69 -0.71 -1.07
N GLU A 47 -11.23 -0.12 -2.12
CA GLU A 47 -10.50 0.72 -3.07
C GLU A 47 -10.82 2.19 -2.79
N CYS A 48 -9.81 3.05 -2.66
CA CYS A 48 -9.98 4.47 -2.39
C CYS A 48 -9.66 5.32 -3.63
N LYS A 49 -10.58 6.20 -4.01
CA LYS A 49 -10.40 7.15 -5.11
C LYS A 49 -10.53 8.59 -4.61
N HIS A 50 -9.62 9.44 -5.08
CA HIS A 50 -9.64 10.89 -4.84
C HIS A 50 -9.79 11.64 -6.16
N TRP A 51 -10.87 11.37 -6.88
CA TRP A 51 -11.14 11.99 -8.17
C TRP A 51 -11.81 13.35 -8.04
N SER A 52 -11.62 14.23 -9.02
CA SER A 52 -12.31 15.51 -9.13
C SER A 52 -13.21 15.54 -10.37
N GLY A 53 -14.10 16.52 -10.45
CA GLY A 53 -15.02 16.69 -11.58
C GLY A 53 -16.29 15.88 -11.40
N ARG A 54 -16.73 15.21 -12.45
CA ARG A 54 -17.90 14.32 -12.41
C ARG A 54 -17.56 12.91 -12.89
N MET A 55 -18.30 11.93 -12.43
CA MET A 55 -18.22 10.55 -12.89
C MET A 55 -19.50 10.16 -13.63
N GLU A 56 -19.37 9.24 -14.58
CA GLU A 56 -20.47 8.48 -15.17
C GLU A 56 -20.05 7.01 -15.33
N ILE A 57 -21.02 6.14 -15.59
CA ILE A 57 -20.77 4.76 -16.02
C ILE A 57 -21.29 4.60 -17.45
N VAL A 58 -20.43 4.15 -18.36
CA VAL A 58 -20.77 3.85 -19.76
C VAL A 58 -20.33 2.42 -20.04
N ASP A 59 -21.26 1.56 -20.47
CA ASP A 59 -21.01 0.14 -20.76
C ASP A 59 -20.31 -0.62 -19.62
N GLY A 60 -20.64 -0.28 -18.37
CA GLY A 60 -20.03 -0.87 -17.16
C GLY A 60 -18.68 -0.28 -16.77
N GLU A 61 -18.10 0.61 -17.58
CA GLU A 61 -16.85 1.29 -17.29
C GLU A 61 -17.08 2.66 -16.65
N VAL A 62 -16.21 3.01 -15.70
CA VAL A 62 -16.28 4.29 -14.99
C VAL A 62 -15.50 5.35 -15.75
N ILE A 63 -16.21 6.38 -16.22
CA ILE A 63 -15.61 7.52 -16.92
C ILE A 63 -15.58 8.72 -15.98
N GLN A 64 -14.39 9.30 -15.80
CA GLN A 64 -14.21 10.55 -15.06
C GLN A 64 -14.06 11.71 -16.05
N HIS A 65 -14.92 12.71 -15.93
CA HIS A 65 -14.77 14.00 -16.60
C HIS A 65 -14.03 14.95 -15.65
N ARG A 66 -12.77 15.25 -15.95
CA ARG A 66 -11.94 16.10 -15.08
C ARG A 66 -12.35 17.57 -15.23
N ARG A 67 -12.12 18.36 -14.17
CA ARG A 67 -12.33 19.82 -14.20
C ARG A 67 -11.33 20.52 -15.12
N ASN A 68 -11.61 21.78 -15.46
CA ASN A 68 -10.71 22.70 -16.16
C ASN A 68 -10.19 22.15 -17.51
N ASP A 69 -11.06 21.52 -18.29
CA ASP A 69 -10.75 20.98 -19.62
C ASP A 69 -9.56 20.01 -19.68
N HIS A 70 -9.23 19.36 -18.56
CA HIS A 70 -8.24 18.29 -18.52
C HIS A 70 -8.74 16.99 -19.18
N GLY A 71 -9.89 17.01 -19.86
CA GLY A 71 -10.46 15.89 -20.60
C GLY A 71 -10.95 14.75 -19.71
N GLN A 72 -11.18 13.59 -20.33
CA GLN A 72 -11.75 12.42 -19.67
C GLN A 72 -10.67 11.38 -19.33
N LEU A 73 -10.95 10.55 -18.33
CA LEU A 73 -10.21 9.33 -18.02
C LEU A 73 -11.19 8.17 -17.94
N ASN A 74 -10.86 7.07 -18.62
CA ASN A 74 -11.57 5.80 -18.48
C ASN A 74 -10.86 4.94 -17.42
N HIS A 75 -11.56 4.66 -16.33
CA HIS A 75 -11.08 3.86 -15.20
C HIS A 75 -11.52 2.40 -15.27
N LYS A 76 -12.11 1.97 -16.40
CA LYS A 76 -12.65 0.63 -16.65
C LYS A 76 -13.73 0.26 -15.63
N ASP A 77 -14.06 -1.02 -15.54
CA ASP A 77 -14.95 -1.56 -14.51
C ASP A 77 -14.29 -1.51 -13.12
N THR A 78 -14.26 -0.33 -12.51
CA THR A 78 -13.62 -0.09 -11.21
C THR A 78 -14.24 -0.96 -10.10
N PHE A 79 -15.55 -1.19 -10.15
CA PHE A 79 -16.29 -1.98 -9.17
C PHE A 79 -16.04 -3.48 -9.33
N GLY A 80 -16.08 -3.99 -10.57
CA GLY A 80 -15.74 -5.38 -10.86
C GLY A 80 -14.26 -5.68 -10.60
N ILE A 81 -13.35 -4.73 -10.82
CA ILE A 81 -11.93 -4.89 -10.49
C ILE A 81 -11.73 -5.12 -8.98
N ILE A 82 -12.36 -4.34 -8.09
CA ILE A 82 -12.19 -4.56 -6.64
C ILE A 82 -12.89 -5.85 -6.18
N ALA A 83 -14.05 -6.19 -6.76
CA ALA A 83 -14.70 -7.47 -6.50
C ALA A 83 -13.81 -8.66 -6.87
N HIS A 84 -13.19 -8.62 -8.05
CA HIS A 84 -12.24 -9.62 -8.53
C HIS A 84 -11.02 -9.76 -7.62
N LYS A 85 -10.53 -8.66 -7.01
CA LYS A 85 -9.46 -8.75 -5.99
C LYS A 85 -9.91 -9.57 -4.77
N GLY A 86 -11.21 -9.54 -4.41
CA GLY A 86 -11.79 -10.40 -3.39
C GLY A 86 -11.77 -11.88 -3.76
N ASP A 87 -12.03 -12.22 -5.02
CA ASP A 87 -11.91 -13.59 -5.52
C ASP A 87 -10.46 -14.08 -5.53
N VAL A 88 -9.52 -13.20 -5.91
CA VAL A 88 -8.08 -13.48 -5.81
C VAL A 88 -7.66 -13.73 -4.37
N LEU A 89 -8.16 -12.95 -3.39
CA LEU A 89 -7.88 -13.21 -1.97
C LEU A 89 -8.39 -14.59 -1.54
N ARG A 90 -9.61 -14.96 -1.94
CA ARG A 90 -10.20 -16.27 -1.65
C ARG A 90 -9.41 -17.40 -2.28
N GLU A 91 -8.91 -17.23 -3.50
CA GLU A 91 -8.08 -18.22 -4.18
C GLU A 91 -6.70 -18.37 -3.51
N TYR A 92 -6.12 -17.27 -3.07
CA TYR A 92 -4.81 -17.27 -2.41
C TYR A 92 -4.86 -17.83 -0.99
N HIS A 93 -5.96 -17.63 -0.26
CA HIS A 93 -6.15 -18.18 1.07
C HIS A 93 -6.54 -19.67 1.00
N GLU A 94 -5.62 -20.55 1.40
CA GLU A 94 -5.85 -22.01 1.41
C GLU A 94 -6.81 -22.49 2.53
N GLY A 95 -7.27 -21.59 3.41
CA GLY A 95 -8.16 -21.90 4.53
C GLY A 95 -9.63 -21.55 4.29
N GLU A 96 -10.46 -21.82 5.29
CA GLU A 96 -11.85 -21.35 5.29
C GLU A 96 -11.90 -19.83 5.39
N MET A 97 -12.70 -19.21 4.50
CA MET A 97 -12.91 -17.78 4.47
C MET A 97 -14.03 -17.37 5.43
N PRO A 98 -13.99 -16.14 5.98
CA PRO A 98 -15.14 -15.56 6.68
C PRO A 98 -16.41 -15.59 5.81
N THR A 99 -17.58 -15.65 6.45
CA THR A 99 -18.84 -15.90 5.74
C THR A 99 -19.19 -14.84 4.69
N LYS A 100 -18.66 -13.62 4.86
CA LYS A 100 -18.97 -12.49 3.98
C LYS A 100 -17.70 -11.76 3.53
N ILE A 101 -17.55 -11.64 2.22
CA ILE A 101 -16.55 -10.74 1.59
C ILE A 101 -17.32 -9.65 0.87
N THR A 102 -17.10 -8.40 1.26
CA THR A 102 -17.72 -7.23 0.65
C THR A 102 -16.65 -6.39 -0.02
N SER A 103 -16.90 -5.97 -1.25
CA SER A 103 -15.99 -5.10 -2.00
C SER A 103 -16.66 -3.77 -2.26
N PHE A 104 -15.96 -2.66 -2.03
CA PHE A 104 -16.51 -1.33 -2.32
C PHE A 104 -15.43 -0.31 -2.66
N VAL A 105 -15.86 0.70 -3.43
CA VAL A 105 -15.07 1.85 -3.84
C VAL A 105 -15.47 3.05 -2.98
N VAL A 106 -14.48 3.69 -2.37
CA VAL A 106 -14.65 4.82 -1.46
C VAL A 106 -14.12 6.09 -2.12
N PHE A 107 -15.01 7.05 -2.35
CA PHE A 107 -14.65 8.37 -2.88
C PHE A 107 -14.41 9.35 -1.74
N SER A 108 -13.16 9.82 -1.63
CA SER A 108 -12.73 10.73 -0.56
C SER A 108 -12.91 12.21 -0.90
N ASN A 109 -12.95 12.59 -2.17
CA ASN A 109 -13.23 13.96 -2.57
C ASN A 109 -14.74 14.25 -2.51
N GLN A 110 -15.15 15.13 -1.60
CA GLN A 110 -16.56 15.54 -1.46
C GLN A 110 -17.08 16.30 -2.68
N ASN A 111 -16.18 16.93 -3.44
CA ASN A 111 -16.52 17.74 -4.62
C ASN A 111 -16.64 16.93 -5.91
N LEU A 112 -16.40 15.61 -5.87
CA LEU A 112 -16.70 14.74 -7.00
C LEU A 112 -18.22 14.63 -7.15
N GLU A 113 -18.74 14.98 -8.33
CA GLU A 113 -20.14 14.77 -8.70
C GLU A 113 -20.32 13.29 -9.07
N ILE A 114 -21.15 12.59 -8.30
CA ILE A 114 -21.47 11.18 -8.52
C ILE A 114 -22.98 11.10 -8.75
N PRO A 115 -23.44 10.58 -9.90
CA PRO A 115 -24.85 10.33 -10.16
C PRO A 115 -25.54 9.54 -9.05
N ASN A 116 -26.80 9.88 -8.74
CA ASN A 116 -27.53 9.29 -7.62
C ASN A 116 -27.76 7.79 -7.76
N ASP A 117 -27.98 7.31 -8.97
CA ASP A 117 -28.10 5.90 -9.31
C ASP A 117 -26.79 5.13 -9.05
N ILE A 118 -25.65 5.75 -9.32
CA ILE A 118 -24.33 5.18 -8.99
C ILE A 118 -24.12 5.19 -7.47
N MET A 119 -24.43 6.31 -6.80
CA MET A 119 -24.35 6.40 -5.33
C MET A 119 -25.28 5.42 -4.61
N ALA A 120 -26.38 5.00 -5.25
CA ALA A 120 -27.29 4.02 -4.67
C ALA A 120 -26.75 2.58 -4.71
N LYS A 121 -25.66 2.32 -5.46
CA LYS A 121 -25.01 1.01 -5.47
C LYS A 121 -24.35 0.74 -4.11
N LYS A 122 -24.55 -0.47 -3.57
CA LYS A 122 -24.02 -0.87 -2.26
C LYS A 122 -22.48 -0.87 -2.18
N ASP A 123 -21.83 -0.99 -3.32
CA ASP A 123 -20.38 -1.00 -3.49
C ASP A 123 -19.80 0.40 -3.78
N CYS A 124 -20.60 1.46 -3.73
CA CYS A 124 -20.17 2.85 -3.92
C CYS A 124 -20.40 3.67 -2.65
N LEU A 125 -19.32 4.14 -2.02
CA LEU A 125 -19.39 4.89 -0.76
C LEU A 125 -18.68 6.24 -0.88
N ARG A 126 -19.18 7.26 -0.17
CA ARG A 126 -18.33 8.38 0.24
C ARG A 126 -17.48 7.96 1.43
N GLN A 127 -16.35 8.65 1.64
CA GLN A 127 -15.57 8.48 2.88
C GLN A 127 -16.42 8.67 4.15
N SER A 128 -17.39 9.59 4.14
CA SER A 128 -18.32 9.80 5.26
C SER A 128 -19.24 8.62 5.51
N ASP A 129 -19.57 7.83 4.49
CA ASP A 129 -20.45 6.66 4.64
C ASP A 129 -19.67 5.49 5.22
N LEU A 130 -18.43 5.28 4.76
CA LEU A 130 -17.51 4.32 5.38
C LEU A 130 -17.38 4.55 6.90
N LEU A 131 -17.20 5.80 7.33
CA LEU A 131 -17.09 6.15 8.74
C LEU A 131 -18.30 5.71 9.58
N LYS A 132 -19.52 5.74 9.01
CA LYS A 132 -20.74 5.29 9.70
C LYS A 132 -20.81 3.77 9.80
N LEU A 133 -20.23 3.07 8.83
CA LEU A 133 -20.17 1.61 8.79
C LEU A 133 -19.16 1.05 9.78
N LEU A 134 -18.05 1.76 10.01
CA LEU A 134 -17.00 1.31 10.92
C LEU A 134 -17.58 0.88 12.28
N PRO A 135 -17.00 -0.16 12.88
CA PRO A 135 -17.32 -0.49 14.25
C PRO A 135 -16.99 0.70 15.17
N SER A 136 -17.68 0.83 16.29
CA SER A 136 -17.40 1.85 17.29
C SER A 136 -17.84 1.31 18.64
N GLU A 137 -17.14 1.64 19.74
CA GLU A 137 -17.50 1.19 21.09
C GLU A 137 -18.97 1.50 21.48
N ALA A 138 -19.53 2.59 20.93
CA ALA A 138 -20.93 2.96 21.16
C ALA A 138 -21.94 1.89 20.67
N LYS A 139 -21.54 0.96 19.78
CA LYS A 139 -22.36 -0.15 19.30
C LYS A 139 -22.21 -1.33 20.30
N LYS A 140 -23.08 -1.38 21.32
CA LYS A 140 -23.05 -2.28 22.49
C LYS A 140 -22.99 -3.81 22.25
N THR A 141 -23.00 -4.29 21.01
CA THR A 141 -23.18 -5.73 20.68
C THR A 141 -22.09 -6.29 19.76
N GLN A 142 -20.88 -5.73 19.77
CA GLN A 142 -19.82 -6.24 18.91
C GLN A 142 -19.07 -7.44 19.52
N PRO A 143 -18.75 -8.46 18.71
CA PRO A 143 -17.85 -9.52 19.13
C PRO A 143 -16.50 -8.96 19.55
N SER A 144 -15.98 -9.44 20.69
CA SER A 144 -14.67 -9.06 21.20
C SER A 144 -13.51 -9.82 20.58
N LYS A 145 -13.80 -10.79 19.69
CA LYS A 145 -12.79 -11.65 19.05
C LYS A 145 -13.17 -11.96 17.61
N LEU A 146 -12.14 -12.21 16.80
CA LEU A 146 -12.26 -12.76 15.46
C LEU A 146 -12.75 -14.22 15.51
N SER A 147 -13.49 -14.63 14.48
CA SER A 147 -13.75 -16.04 14.20
C SER A 147 -12.45 -16.77 13.84
N LYS A 148 -12.50 -18.10 13.76
CA LYS A 148 -11.32 -18.90 13.39
C LYS A 148 -10.87 -18.61 11.96
N GLU A 149 -11.83 -18.42 11.08
CA GLU A 149 -11.68 -18.14 9.64
C GLU A 149 -11.05 -16.75 9.46
N SER A 150 -11.58 -15.74 10.16
CA SER A 150 -11.02 -14.38 10.15
C SER A 150 -9.61 -14.34 10.73
N ALA A 151 -9.36 -15.05 11.83
CA ALA A 151 -8.01 -15.14 12.41
C ALA A 151 -7.02 -15.89 11.51
N SER A 152 -7.47 -16.90 10.77
CA SER A 152 -6.68 -17.60 9.76
C SER A 152 -6.30 -16.67 8.61
N LEU A 153 -7.27 -15.91 8.10
CA LEU A 153 -7.05 -14.94 7.03
C LEU A 153 -6.10 -13.81 7.44
N VAL A 154 -6.17 -13.33 8.70
CA VAL A 154 -5.20 -12.38 9.26
C VAL A 154 -3.78 -12.92 9.13
N LYS A 155 -3.53 -14.18 9.52
CA LYS A 155 -2.21 -14.80 9.39
C LYS A 155 -1.74 -14.87 7.94
N THR A 156 -2.64 -15.15 7.00
CA THR A 156 -2.31 -15.11 5.56
C THR A 156 -1.96 -13.70 5.11
N LEU A 157 -2.69 -12.67 5.54
CA LEU A 157 -2.39 -11.29 5.16
C LEU A 157 -1.09 -10.76 5.79
N GLU A 158 -0.72 -11.24 6.98
CA GLU A 158 0.58 -10.93 7.62
C GLU A 158 1.77 -11.49 6.84
N THR A 159 1.60 -12.54 6.03
CA THR A 159 2.68 -13.02 5.15
C THR A 159 2.78 -12.24 3.85
N VAL A 160 1.72 -11.50 3.48
CA VAL A 160 1.67 -10.70 2.25
C VAL A 160 2.32 -9.34 2.48
N GLY A 161 3.37 -9.04 1.71
CA GLY A 161 3.97 -7.70 1.71
C GLY A 161 3.15 -6.63 0.99
N SER A 162 3.56 -5.38 1.14
CA SER A 162 3.03 -4.22 0.40
C SER A 162 4.10 -3.63 -0.54
N TRP A 163 4.07 -2.33 -0.82
CA TRP A 163 5.15 -1.64 -1.55
C TRP A 163 6.27 -1.25 -0.60
N ASP A 164 7.52 -1.25 -1.06
CA ASP A 164 8.55 -0.51 -0.32
C ASP A 164 8.27 1.00 -0.43
N LEU A 165 8.55 1.73 0.64
CA LEU A 165 8.42 3.18 0.69
C LEU A 165 9.79 3.82 0.84
N VAL A 166 10.24 4.52 -0.19
CA VAL A 166 11.47 5.33 -0.16
C VAL A 166 11.11 6.77 0.15
N ASN A 167 11.45 7.20 1.36
CA ASN A 167 11.33 8.57 1.83
C ASN A 167 12.56 9.37 1.41
N LEU A 168 12.34 10.55 0.84
CA LEU A 168 13.38 11.45 0.37
C LEU A 168 13.40 12.75 1.18
N HIS A 169 14.51 13.48 1.08
CA HIS A 169 14.56 14.86 1.55
C HIS A 169 13.49 15.73 0.87
N GLY A 170 12.92 16.68 1.63
CA GLY A 170 11.84 17.55 1.16
C GLY A 170 10.44 16.93 1.20
N GLY A 171 10.26 15.81 1.91
CA GLY A 171 8.95 15.17 2.10
C GLY A 171 8.43 14.44 0.87
N ARG A 172 9.31 14.13 -0.10
CA ARG A 172 8.95 13.37 -1.29
C ARG A 172 9.04 11.87 -1.01
N GLU A 173 8.12 11.11 -1.56
CA GLU A 173 8.01 9.66 -1.34
C GLU A 173 7.90 8.90 -2.66
N TYR A 174 8.59 7.76 -2.74
CA TYR A 174 8.44 6.78 -3.82
C TYR A 174 7.98 5.43 -3.25
N ASN A 175 6.74 5.06 -3.57
CA ASN A 175 6.21 3.72 -3.36
C ASN A 175 6.53 2.82 -4.56
N GLY A 176 7.08 1.63 -4.34
CA GLY A 176 7.43 0.71 -5.43
C GLY A 176 8.17 -0.55 -5.01
N ASP A 177 8.65 -1.30 -6.01
CA ASP A 177 9.55 -2.44 -5.83
C ASP A 177 11.00 -1.93 -5.84
N LEU A 178 11.75 -2.14 -4.75
CA LEU A 178 13.20 -1.95 -4.80
C LEU A 178 13.85 -3.08 -5.61
N LEU A 179 14.49 -2.73 -6.72
CA LEU A 179 15.03 -3.71 -7.66
C LEU A 179 16.49 -4.07 -7.34
N SER A 180 17.31 -3.05 -7.09
CA SER A 180 18.74 -3.21 -6.86
C SER A 180 19.35 -1.98 -6.20
N VAL A 181 20.57 -2.15 -5.72
CA VAL A 181 21.45 -1.07 -5.29
C VAL A 181 22.78 -1.23 -6.01
N SER A 182 23.44 -0.13 -6.37
CA SER A 182 24.69 -0.16 -7.11
C SER A 182 25.84 -0.75 -6.26
N GLU A 183 26.83 -1.36 -6.92
CA GLU A 183 27.96 -2.05 -6.26
C GLU A 183 28.76 -1.11 -5.34
N ASP A 184 28.90 0.15 -5.73
CA ASP A 184 29.55 1.20 -4.95
C ASP A 184 28.76 1.63 -3.70
N SER A 185 27.59 1.02 -3.44
CA SER A 185 26.92 1.08 -2.14
C SER A 185 27.66 0.28 -1.05
N GLY A 186 28.70 -0.48 -1.39
CA GLY A 186 29.59 -1.14 -0.46
C GLY A 186 28.90 -2.26 0.34
N VAL A 187 29.04 -2.25 1.66
CA VAL A 187 28.43 -3.27 2.55
C VAL A 187 26.92 -3.36 2.33
N LEU A 188 26.27 -2.24 2.03
CA LEU A 188 24.84 -2.20 1.77
C LEU A 188 24.45 -3.02 0.53
N HIS A 189 25.29 -3.04 -0.51
CA HIS A 189 25.07 -3.87 -1.69
C HIS A 189 25.06 -5.36 -1.36
N ALA A 190 26.02 -5.81 -0.54
CA ALA A 190 26.13 -7.21 -0.16
C ALA A 190 24.94 -7.71 0.69
N VAL A 191 24.39 -6.84 1.56
CA VAL A 191 23.28 -7.22 2.45
C VAL A 191 21.90 -6.98 1.82
N PHE A 192 21.81 -6.28 0.68
CA PHE A 192 20.54 -5.95 0.05
C PHE A 192 19.74 -7.19 -0.37
N ASN A 193 20.42 -8.30 -0.72
CA ASN A 193 19.76 -9.57 -1.02
C ASN A 193 19.12 -10.24 0.20
N SER A 194 19.52 -9.83 1.41
CA SER A 194 18.94 -10.27 2.68
C SER A 194 17.95 -9.24 3.25
N ARG A 195 17.42 -8.34 2.41
CA ARG A 195 16.58 -7.23 2.88
C ARG A 195 15.34 -7.66 3.65
N ASP A 196 14.83 -8.87 3.44
CA ASP A 196 13.64 -9.40 4.13
C ASP A 196 13.88 -9.64 5.63
N TYR A 197 15.14 -9.64 6.06
CA TYR A 197 15.49 -9.69 7.47
C TYR A 197 15.30 -8.35 8.17
N TYR A 198 15.32 -7.23 7.42
CA TYR A 198 15.23 -5.88 7.96
C TYR A 198 13.86 -5.27 7.68
N ASP A 199 13.35 -4.46 8.61
CA ASP A 199 12.08 -3.75 8.41
C ASP A 199 12.31 -2.38 7.75
N ALA A 200 13.51 -1.81 7.94
CA ALA A 200 13.84 -0.50 7.37
C ALA A 200 15.34 -0.25 7.21
N ILE A 201 15.66 0.72 6.36
CA ILE A 201 16.99 1.32 6.21
C ILE A 201 16.87 2.83 6.43
N LYS A 202 17.48 3.36 7.48
CA LYS A 202 17.60 4.81 7.71
C LYS A 202 18.92 5.30 7.12
N ILE A 203 18.87 6.44 6.44
CA ILE A 203 20.05 7.08 5.88
C ILE A 203 20.34 8.37 6.64
N GLU A 204 21.53 8.44 7.23
CA GLU A 204 22.06 9.64 7.86
C GLU A 204 23.12 10.25 6.96
N THR A 205 22.85 11.44 6.44
CA THR A 205 23.80 12.20 5.61
C THR A 205 24.41 13.32 6.45
N GLU A 206 25.73 13.45 6.47
CA GLU A 206 26.40 14.54 7.18
C GLU A 206 26.18 15.86 6.41
N ARG A 207 25.49 16.82 7.04
CA ARG A 207 25.06 18.09 6.40
C ARG A 207 25.84 19.33 6.84
N SER A 208 27.08 19.17 7.32
CA SER A 208 27.91 20.34 7.62
C SER A 208 28.27 21.06 6.32
N TRP A 209 27.93 22.35 6.20
CA TRP A 209 28.12 23.14 4.98
C TRP A 209 29.58 23.18 4.50
N LEU A 210 30.55 23.14 5.43
CA LEU A 210 31.98 23.06 5.10
C LEU A 210 32.40 21.67 4.64
N LYS A 211 31.88 20.59 5.23
CA LYS A 211 32.28 19.21 4.86
C LYS A 211 31.50 18.65 3.67
N GLY A 212 30.25 19.07 3.47
CA GLY A 212 29.39 18.60 2.38
C GLY A 212 29.88 19.03 0.99
N LEU A 213 30.72 20.07 0.91
CA LEU A 213 31.34 20.52 -0.34
C LEU A 213 32.62 19.74 -0.70
N PHE A 214 33.27 19.06 0.26
CA PHE A 214 34.58 18.43 0.02
C PHE A 214 34.62 16.92 0.28
N ASN A 215 33.74 16.37 1.14
CA ASN A 215 33.65 14.94 1.39
C ASN A 215 32.29 14.56 2.02
N PRO A 216 31.20 14.47 1.23
CA PRO A 216 29.91 14.04 1.75
C PRO A 216 30.03 12.62 2.29
N SER A 217 29.46 12.36 3.48
CA SER A 217 29.40 11.03 4.08
C SER A 217 27.94 10.64 4.29
N CYS A 218 27.62 9.38 3.99
CA CYS A 218 26.32 8.78 4.27
C CYS A 218 26.53 7.51 5.09
N GLN A 219 25.68 7.33 6.10
CA GLN A 219 25.59 6.10 6.89
C GLN A 219 24.24 5.47 6.66
N ALA A 220 24.24 4.18 6.36
CA ALA A 220 23.03 3.36 6.31
C ALA A 220 22.89 2.57 7.61
N ILE A 221 21.73 2.69 8.25
CA ILE A 221 21.36 2.03 9.49
C ILE A 221 20.23 1.05 9.17
N MET A 222 20.50 -0.24 9.28
CA MET A 222 19.49 -1.27 9.09
C MET A 222 18.78 -1.54 10.42
N ILE A 223 17.45 -1.59 10.38
CA ILE A 223 16.58 -1.66 11.55
C ILE A 223 15.76 -2.94 11.49
N LYS A 224 15.65 -3.63 12.64
CA LYS A 224 14.77 -4.77 12.84
C LYS A 224 14.08 -4.66 14.19
N ASP A 225 12.76 -4.78 14.21
CA ASP A 225 11.89 -4.72 15.38
C ASP A 225 12.11 -3.43 16.20
N GLY A 226 12.37 -2.32 15.48
CA GLY A 226 12.66 -1.00 16.06
C GLY A 226 14.12 -0.77 16.48
N GLU A 227 14.95 -1.82 16.48
CA GLU A 227 16.33 -1.77 16.95
C GLU A 227 17.34 -1.66 15.80
N GLU A 228 18.44 -0.95 16.04
CA GLU A 228 19.58 -0.92 15.13
C GLU A 228 20.32 -2.26 15.16
N VAL A 229 20.30 -2.98 14.03
CA VAL A 229 20.99 -4.27 13.90
C VAL A 229 22.31 -4.17 13.15
N LYS A 230 22.47 -3.14 12.30
CA LYS A 230 23.70 -2.90 11.56
C LYS A 230 23.83 -1.45 11.17
N ARG A 231 25.06 -0.97 11.09
CA ARG A 231 25.44 0.33 10.55
C ARG A 231 26.62 0.20 9.60
N CYS A 232 26.57 0.88 8.47
CA CYS A 232 27.66 0.89 7.52
C CYS A 232 27.75 2.21 6.74
N SER A 233 28.97 2.57 6.34
CA SER A 233 29.20 3.66 5.41
C SER A 233 28.67 3.30 4.03
N VAL A 234 28.04 4.25 3.35
CA VAL A 234 27.56 4.12 1.98
C VAL A 234 28.04 5.31 1.16
N ASN A 235 28.48 5.08 -0.09
CA ASN A 235 28.84 6.16 -0.99
C ASN A 235 27.58 7.04 -1.22
N PRO A 236 27.61 8.35 -0.90
CA PRO A 236 26.45 9.23 -1.10
C PRO A 236 25.96 9.32 -2.53
N SER A 237 26.84 9.06 -3.51
CA SER A 237 26.55 9.10 -4.94
C SER A 237 26.22 7.73 -5.52
N ALA A 238 26.38 6.65 -4.72
CA ALA A 238 25.81 5.35 -5.08
C ALA A 238 24.28 5.45 -5.06
N SER A 239 23.62 4.49 -5.69
CA SER A 239 22.20 4.60 -5.97
C SER A 239 21.42 3.32 -5.72
N LEU A 240 20.12 3.49 -5.53
CA LEU A 240 19.12 2.43 -5.61
C LEU A 240 18.28 2.58 -6.86
N GLN A 241 17.76 1.45 -7.35
CA GLN A 241 16.77 1.39 -8.40
C GLN A 241 15.41 1.01 -7.80
N ILE A 242 14.41 1.86 -8.00
CA ILE A 242 13.04 1.59 -7.59
C ILE A 242 12.10 1.61 -8.79
N ARG A 243 11.33 0.54 -8.99
CA ARG A 243 10.21 0.54 -9.93
C ARG A 243 8.97 1.03 -9.21
N ARG A 244 8.64 2.30 -9.44
CA ARG A 244 7.53 2.98 -8.78
C ARG A 244 6.17 2.36 -9.17
N ALA A 245 5.22 2.38 -8.25
CA ALA A 245 3.84 1.98 -8.52
C ALA A 245 3.29 2.75 -9.74
N ALA A 246 2.55 2.04 -10.60
CA ALA A 246 2.01 2.54 -11.87
C ALA A 246 3.05 3.07 -12.89
N ARG A 247 4.35 2.79 -12.72
CA ARG A 247 5.40 3.12 -13.70
C ARG A 247 6.05 1.85 -14.24
N SER A 248 6.28 1.82 -15.54
CA SER A 248 7.00 0.72 -16.21
C SER A 248 8.52 0.83 -16.07
N GLN A 249 9.04 2.05 -16.02
CA GLN A 249 10.47 2.32 -15.92
C GLN A 249 10.91 2.49 -14.46
N ALA A 250 12.08 1.95 -14.16
CA ALA A 250 12.75 2.16 -12.89
C ALA A 250 13.21 3.62 -12.74
N THR A 251 13.23 4.11 -11.51
CA THR A 251 13.79 5.39 -11.11
C THR A 251 15.06 5.14 -10.33
N THR A 252 16.15 5.80 -10.73
CA THR A 252 17.41 5.80 -9.98
C THR A 252 17.38 6.90 -8.93
N VAL A 253 17.81 6.58 -7.71
CA VAL A 253 17.88 7.54 -6.60
C VAL A 253 19.23 7.40 -5.90
N GLU A 254 19.98 8.49 -5.78
CA GLU A 254 21.23 8.51 -5.01
C GLU A 254 20.95 8.48 -3.49
N TRP A 255 21.80 7.79 -2.74
CA TRP A 255 21.63 7.63 -1.28
C TRP A 255 21.55 8.95 -0.53
N ARG A 256 22.28 9.97 -0.97
CA ARG A 256 22.23 11.32 -0.37
C ARG A 256 20.85 11.98 -0.39
N HIS A 257 19.93 11.49 -1.20
CA HIS A 257 18.56 12.00 -1.27
C HIS A 257 17.57 11.22 -0.42
N VAL A 258 17.96 10.02 0.02
CA VAL A 258 17.13 9.13 0.82
C VAL A 258 17.24 9.50 2.30
N THR A 259 16.12 9.51 3.01
CA THR A 259 16.07 9.60 4.48
C THR A 259 15.83 8.25 5.12
N ARG A 260 14.92 7.47 4.53
CA ARG A 260 14.44 6.22 5.07
C ARG A 260 13.85 5.37 3.96
N ILE A 261 14.01 4.07 4.09
CA ILE A 261 13.31 3.07 3.30
C ILE A 261 12.56 2.16 4.27
N ASP A 262 11.25 2.03 4.10
CA ASP A 262 10.46 0.99 4.76
C ASP A 262 10.39 -0.22 3.83
N LEU A 263 10.94 -1.35 4.28
CA LEU A 263 11.08 -2.58 3.52
C LEU A 263 9.86 -3.46 3.78
N MET A 264 8.81 -3.23 3.01
CA MET A 264 7.51 -3.91 3.21
C MET A 264 7.21 -4.91 2.11
N SER A 265 7.90 -4.83 0.97
CA SER A 265 7.66 -5.70 -0.16
C SER A 265 8.45 -7.00 -0.06
N LYS A 266 7.80 -8.09 -0.47
CA LYS A 266 8.41 -9.41 -0.59
C LYS A 266 9.15 -9.54 -1.95
N PRO A 267 10.48 -9.78 -2.00
CA PRO A 267 11.25 -9.88 -3.23
C PRO A 267 10.71 -10.93 -4.20
N GLU A 268 10.18 -12.04 -3.70
CA GLU A 268 9.53 -13.07 -4.51
C GLU A 268 8.32 -12.52 -5.29
N HIS A 269 7.67 -11.47 -4.78
CA HIS A 269 6.57 -10.78 -5.45
C HIS A 269 7.04 -9.85 -6.58
N HIS A 270 8.33 -9.53 -6.67
CA HIS A 270 8.89 -8.65 -7.71
C HIS A 270 8.95 -9.35 -9.06
N ASN A 271 9.22 -10.67 -9.03
CA ASN A 271 9.40 -11.54 -10.20
C ASN A 271 8.10 -12.05 -10.80
N MET A 272 6.98 -11.92 -10.07
CA MET A 272 5.67 -12.28 -10.61
C MET A 272 5.21 -11.30 -11.68
N ARG A 273 5.75 -10.09 -11.78
CA ARG A 273 5.41 -9.14 -12.85
C ARG A 273 6.33 -9.34 -14.06
N LYS A 274 5.90 -10.14 -15.04
CA LYS A 274 6.34 -10.01 -16.44
C LYS A 274 5.30 -9.21 -17.22
#